data_AF-A0A925TSB5-F1
#
_entry.id   AF-A0A925TSB5-F1
#
_cell.length_a   1.000
_cell.length_b   1.000
_cell.length_c   1.000
_cell.angle_alpha   90.00
_cell.angle_beta   90.00
_cell.angle_gamma   90.00
#
_symmetry.space_group_name_H-M   'P 1'
#
loop_
_entity.id
_entity.type
_entity.pdbx_description
1 polymer ?
#
loop_
_entity_poly.entity_id
_entity_poly.type
_entity_poly.pdbx_seq_one_letter_code
_entity_poly.pdbx_strand_id
1 'polypeptide(L)' 'MSVIEEKFQRLTPERQRELLDFAEFLEYKEQSGELQIAEDTPGFNFSWRGALAHLKDQYTSVELQKKAMEWRDNDASR' A
#
# COMPACT_ATOMS: atom_id res chain seq x y z
N MET A 1 12.52 35.43 12.50
CA MET A 1 12.00 34.82 11.26
C MET A 1 12.42 33.37 11.28
N SER A 2 11.48 32.45 11.05
CA SER A 2 11.84 31.05 10.88
C SER A 2 12.66 30.88 9.60
N VAL A 3 13.59 29.91 9.55
CA VAL A 3 14.40 29.60 8.35
C VAL A 3 13.51 29.32 7.11
N ILE A 4 12.27 28.89 7.36
CA ILE A 4 11.24 28.60 6.36
C ILE A 4 10.78 29.88 5.67
N GLU A 5 10.50 30.95 6.41
CA GLU A 5 10.09 32.25 5.85
C GLU A 5 11.16 32.85 4.92
N GLU A 6 12.44 32.78 5.32
CA GLU A 6 13.53 33.29 4.48
C GLU A 6 13.69 32.50 3.17
N LYS A 7 13.49 31.17 3.23
CA LYS A 7 13.52 30.33 2.04
C LYS A 7 12.31 30.58 1.14
N PHE A 8 11.15 30.82 1.72
CA PHE A 8 9.92 31.14 0.99
C PHE A 8 10.05 32.46 0.21
N GLN A 9 10.61 33.50 0.83
CA GLN A 9 10.81 34.80 0.19
C GLN A 9 11.85 34.79 -0.95
N ARG A 10 12.77 33.82 -0.95
CA ARG A 10 13.78 33.66 -2.03
C ARG A 10 13.26 32.92 -3.25
N LEU A 11 12.07 32.32 -3.19
CA LEU A 11 11.49 31.55 -4.28
C LEU A 11 10.69 32.45 -5.23
N THR A 12 10.61 32.02 -6.49
CA THR A 12 9.73 32.65 -7.47
C THR A 12 8.25 32.45 -7.12
N PRO A 13 7.36 33.33 -7.59
CA PRO A 13 5.92 33.26 -7.28
C PRO A 13 5.29 31.90 -7.64
N GLU A 14 5.74 31.25 -8.73
CA GLU A 14 5.22 29.93 -9.09
C GLU A 14 5.60 28.86 -8.05
N ARG A 15 6.82 28.91 -7.53
CA ARG A 15 7.33 27.96 -6.52
C ARG A 15 6.74 28.20 -5.14
N GLN A 16 6.42 29.45 -4.82
CA GLN A 16 5.66 29.79 -3.60
C GLN A 16 4.26 29.19 -3.63
N ARG A 17 3.61 29.20 -4.81
CA ARG A 17 2.30 28.58 -4.99
C ARG A 17 2.35 27.07 -4.82
N GLU A 18 3.35 26.42 -5.42
CA GLU A 18 3.59 24.98 -5.26
C GLU A 18 3.82 24.58 -3.78
N LEU A 19 4.50 25.43 -3.01
CA LEU A 19 4.68 25.22 -1.56
C LEU A 19 3.39 25.40 -0.76
N LEU A 20 2.53 26.36 -1.13
CA LEU A 20 1.23 26.55 -0.51
C LEU A 20 0.33 25.35 -0.79
N ASP A 21 0.27 24.89 -2.04
CA ASP A 21 -0.48 23.70 -2.42
C ASP A 21 0.03 22.46 -1.65
N PHE A 22 1.35 22.34 -1.45
CA PHE A 22 1.92 21.26 -0.66
C PHE A 22 1.61 21.38 0.84
N ALA A 23 1.57 22.60 1.39
CA ALA A 23 1.16 22.82 2.77
C ALA A 23 -0.31 22.45 2.99
N GLU A 24 -1.21 22.86 2.10
CA GLU A 24 -2.63 22.46 2.12
C GLU A 24 -2.79 20.94 1.99
N PHE A 25 -1.99 20.30 1.12
CA PHE A 25 -1.98 18.85 1.00
C PHE A 25 -1.55 18.15 2.30
N LEU A 26 -0.53 18.67 2.99
CA LEU A 26 -0.09 18.11 4.27
C LEU A 26 -1.15 18.27 5.36
N GLU A 27 -1.80 19.43 5.44
CA GLU A 27 -2.91 19.67 6.38
C GLU A 27 -4.08 18.72 6.10
N TYR A 28 -4.45 18.55 4.83
CA TYR A 28 -5.45 17.58 4.42
C TYR A 28 -5.08 16.16 4.86
N LYS A 29 -3.81 15.76 4.68
CA LYS A 29 -3.31 14.42 5.00
C LYS A 29 -3.22 14.14 6.51
N GLU A 30 -2.96 15.18 7.32
CA GLU A 30 -3.03 15.09 8.78
C GLU A 30 -4.48 14.98 9.26
N GLN A 31 -5.39 15.77 8.67
CA GLN A 31 -6.81 15.76 9.03
C GLN A 31 -7.56 14.51 8.54
N SER A 32 -7.18 13.96 7.39
CA SER A 32 -7.78 12.74 6.82
C SER A 32 -7.39 11.48 7.58
N GLY A 33 -6.39 11.56 8.48
CA GLY A 33 -5.85 10.41 9.18
C GLY A 33 -5.05 9.47 8.27
N GLU A 34 -4.86 9.76 6.97
CA GLU A 34 -4.09 8.91 6.06
C GLU A 34 -2.63 8.74 6.48
N LEU A 35 -2.05 9.74 7.16
CA LEU A 35 -0.73 9.59 7.78
C LEU A 35 -0.71 8.52 8.88
N GLN A 36 -1.75 8.46 9.71
CA GLN A 36 -1.89 7.47 10.79
C GLN A 36 -2.25 6.09 10.22
N ILE A 37 -3.15 6.04 9.23
CA ILE A 37 -3.51 4.80 8.53
C ILE A 37 -2.29 4.22 7.81
N ALA A 38 -1.40 5.03 7.22
CA ALA A 38 -0.19 4.53 6.57
C ALA A 38 0.84 3.95 7.57
N GLU A 39 0.88 4.42 8.81
CA GLU A 39 1.76 3.88 9.86
C GLU A 39 1.15 2.64 10.54
N ASP A 40 -0.16 2.61 10.74
CA ASP A 40 -0.87 1.51 11.43
C ASP A 40 -1.42 0.42 10.51
N THR A 41 -1.46 0.65 9.19
CA THR A 41 -1.80 -0.41 8.23
C THR A 41 -0.58 -1.30 8.08
N PRO A 42 -0.64 -2.59 8.48
CA PRO A 42 0.44 -3.50 8.18
C PRO A 42 0.57 -3.53 6.66
N GLY A 43 1.64 -2.94 6.13
CA GLY A 43 1.87 -2.81 4.69
C GLY A 43 1.56 -4.14 4.00
N PHE A 44 0.90 -4.07 2.84
CA PHE A 44 0.38 -5.22 2.10
C PHE A 44 1.21 -6.48 2.30
N ASN A 45 0.78 -7.35 3.22
CA ASN A 45 1.59 -8.49 3.62
C ASN A 45 1.28 -9.65 2.67
N PHE A 46 2.32 -10.16 2.01
CA PHE A 46 2.22 -11.36 1.17
C PHE A 46 2.22 -12.63 2.05
N SER A 47 1.45 -12.66 3.13
CA SER A 47 1.39 -13.80 4.06
C SER A 47 0.94 -15.09 3.38
N TRP A 48 0.17 -14.98 2.29
CA TRP A 48 -0.22 -16.11 1.44
C TRP A 48 0.95 -16.68 0.61
N ARG A 49 2.03 -15.91 0.39
CA ARG A 49 3.17 -16.34 -0.43
C ARG A 49 3.92 -17.46 0.29
N GLY A 50 3.87 -18.64 -0.30
CA GLY A 50 4.52 -19.84 0.26
C GLY A 50 3.66 -20.63 1.23
N ALA A 51 2.42 -20.21 1.51
CA ALA A 51 1.48 -21.00 2.33
C ALA A 51 1.26 -22.42 1.76
N LEU A 52 1.37 -22.58 0.44
CA LEU A 52 1.21 -23.84 -0.28
C LEU A 52 2.53 -24.57 -0.58
N ALA A 53 3.66 -24.13 -0.01
CA ALA A 53 4.96 -24.74 -0.29
C ALA A 53 5.01 -26.24 0.08
N HIS A 54 4.32 -26.63 1.14
CA HIS A 54 4.24 -28.03 1.61
C HIS A 54 3.55 -28.99 0.62
N LEU A 55 2.72 -28.47 -0.30
CA LEU A 55 2.04 -29.29 -1.31
C LEU A 55 2.96 -29.69 -2.47
N LYS A 56 4.09 -28.98 -2.64
CA LYS A 56 5.08 -29.27 -3.68
C LYS A 56 5.70 -30.66 -3.50
N ASP A 57 5.87 -31.10 -2.25
CA ASP A 57 6.46 -32.40 -1.93
C ASP A 57 5.42 -33.53 -1.93
N GLN A 58 4.12 -33.20 -1.95
CA GLN A 58 3.01 -34.15 -1.90
C GLN A 58 2.36 -34.43 -3.25
N TYR A 59 2.43 -33.47 -4.17
CA TYR A 59 1.76 -33.54 -5.46
C TYR A 59 2.71 -33.19 -6.60
N THR A 60 2.60 -33.95 -7.69
CA THR A 60 3.18 -33.53 -8.97
C THR A 60 2.42 -32.31 -9.51
N SER A 61 3.05 -31.53 -10.39
CA SER A 61 2.45 -30.32 -10.96
C SER A 61 1.06 -30.56 -11.58
N VAL A 62 0.84 -31.74 -12.17
CA VAL A 62 -0.43 -32.11 -12.82
C VAL A 62 -1.51 -32.46 -11.78
N GLU A 63 -1.14 -33.13 -10.69
CA GLU A 63 -2.08 -33.46 -9.61
C GLU A 63 -2.49 -32.20 -8.84
N LEU A 64 -1.55 -31.28 -8.62
CA LEU A 64 -1.83 -30.00 -7.96
C LEU A 64 -2.80 -29.16 -8.79
N GLN A 65 -2.68 -29.18 -10.12
CA GLN A 65 -3.62 -28.52 -11.02
C GLN A 65 -5.04 -29.10 -10.91
N LYS A 66 -5.17 -30.44 -10.87
CA LYS A 66 -6.47 -31.10 -10.68
C LYS A 66 -7.09 -30.76 -9.33
N LYS A 67 -6.29 -30.81 -8.26
CA LYS A 67 -6.72 -30.44 -6.90
C LYS A 67 -7.15 -28.96 -6.81
N ALA A 68 -6.44 -28.06 -7.50
CA ALA A 68 -6.81 -26.66 -7.54
C ALA A 68 -8.18 -26.42 -8.23
N MET A 69 -8.53 -27.21 -9.25
CA MET A 69 -9.86 -27.17 -9.87
C MET A 69 -10.93 -27.67 -8.89
N GLU A 70 -10.70 -28.82 -8.26
CA GLU A 70 -11.61 -29.39 -7.25
C GLU A 70 -11.88 -28.42 -6.08
N TRP A 71 -10.86 -27.74 -5.57
CA TRP A 71 -11.01 -26.78 -4.47
C TRP A 71 -11.83 -25.56 -4.87
N ARG A 72 -11.67 -25.06 -6.09
CA ARG A 72 -12.44 -23.90 -6.59
C ARG A 72 -13.91 -24.23 -6.80
N ASP A 73 -14.20 -25.41 -7.31
CA ASP A 73 -15.59 -25.84 -7.57
C ASP A 73 -16.34 -26.17 -6.27
N ASN A 74 -15.63 -26.72 -5.26
CA ASN A 74 -16.20 -27.01 -3.95
C ASN A 74 -16.47 -25.73 -3.14
N ASP A 75 -15.60 -24.72 -3.26
CA ASP A 75 -15.77 -23.41 -2.60
C ASP A 75 -16.93 -22.60 -3.20
N ALA A 76 -17.22 -22.78 -4.50
CA ALA A 76 -18.37 -22.16 -5.19
C ALA A 76 -19.74 -22.77 -4.83
N SER A 77 -19.76 -23.89 -4.10
CA SER A 77 -20.98 -24.63 -3.74
C SER A 77 -21.44 -24.36 -2.30
N ARG A 78 -20.88 -23.35 -1.63
CA ARG A 78 -21.13 -23.03 -0.22
C ARG A 78 -21.78 -21.66 -0.02
#